data_AF-A0A7U7J1Q7-F1
#
_entry.id   AF-A0A7U7J1Q7-F1
#
_cell.length_a   1.000
_cell.length_b   1.000
_cell.length_c   1.000
_cell.angle_alpha   90.00
_cell.angle_beta   90.00
_cell.angle_gamma   90.00
#
_symmetry.space_group_name_H-M   'P 1'
#
loop_
_entity.id
_entity.type
_entity.pdbx_description
1 polymer ?
#
loop_
_entity_poly.entity_id
_entity_poly.type
_entity_poly.pdbx_seq_one_letter_code
_entity_poly.pdbx_strand_id
1 'polypeptide(L)'
;MIPTNRISAPRCFQPLRFRWLGALLLLWVMWFPAHAQISDAKVEALVEALRLSAPNAGPDAGLYSDWKIKPDNIVRWSKRCLDQEVTPEQFAADQALARPVLVCVMGKVLRDQFTLSNNNEIVAVQRAAAWWMTGDPDQYRSSAASAYTLRVLEAYLRFF
;
A
#
# COMPACT_ATOMS: atom_id res chain seq x y z
N MET A 1 2.99 80.62 -60.67
CA MET A 1 2.66 79.18 -60.63
C MET A 1 2.76 78.68 -59.21
N ILE A 2 1.64 78.50 -58.49
CA ILE A 2 1.49 77.49 -57.41
C ILE A 2 -0.02 77.19 -57.32
N PRO A 3 -0.49 75.97 -57.65
CA PRO A 3 -1.84 75.56 -57.32
C PRO A 3 -1.87 74.85 -55.96
N THR A 4 -2.91 75.13 -55.19
CA THR A 4 -3.36 74.39 -54.01
C THR A 4 -3.87 72.99 -54.39
N ASN A 5 -3.52 71.94 -53.66
CA ASN A 5 -4.43 70.79 -53.52
C ASN A 5 -4.20 69.90 -52.29
N ARG A 6 -5.32 69.74 -51.56
CA ARG A 6 -5.87 68.61 -50.80
C ARG A 6 -4.98 67.50 -50.21
N ILE A 7 -5.10 67.40 -48.89
CA ILE A 7 -5.58 66.25 -48.07
C ILE A 7 -5.40 64.85 -48.66
N SER A 8 -4.66 64.01 -47.94
CA SER A 8 -4.97 62.59 -47.72
C SER A 8 -4.21 62.06 -46.50
N ALA A 9 -4.93 61.73 -45.42
CA ALA A 9 -4.42 60.93 -44.31
C ALA A 9 -4.87 59.48 -44.53
N PRO A 10 -3.98 58.47 -44.44
CA PRO A 10 -4.42 57.09 -44.38
C PRO A 10 -4.85 56.73 -42.95
N ARG A 11 -6.07 56.21 -42.84
CA ARG A 11 -6.60 55.52 -41.66
C ARG A 11 -6.06 54.08 -41.60
N CYS A 12 -6.12 53.57 -40.37
CA CYS A 12 -6.33 52.18 -39.95
C CYS A 12 -5.16 51.42 -39.32
N PHE A 13 -5.61 50.60 -38.34
CA PHE A 13 -4.95 49.51 -37.63
C PHE A 13 -4.24 49.84 -36.31
N GLN A 14 -5.05 50.08 -35.27
CA GLN A 14 -4.91 49.30 -34.03
C GLN A 14 -5.69 47.97 -34.20
N PRO A 15 -5.54 46.90 -33.37
CA PRO A 15 -4.66 46.69 -32.21
C PRO A 15 -4.00 45.28 -32.16
N LEU A 16 -3.34 44.99 -31.03
CA LEU A 16 -3.08 43.67 -30.44
C LEU A 16 -2.23 42.67 -31.25
N ARG A 17 -0.93 42.65 -30.99
CA ARG A 17 -0.11 41.46 -31.28
C ARG A 17 0.55 40.91 -30.00
N PHE A 18 -0.05 39.80 -29.58
CA PHE A 18 0.68 38.59 -29.20
C PHE A 18 1.32 38.53 -27.81
N ARG A 19 0.47 38.70 -26.78
CA ARG A 19 0.73 38.29 -25.40
C ARG A 19 0.44 36.79 -25.19
N TRP A 20 1.01 35.90 -26.02
CA TRP A 20 0.71 34.46 -26.04
C TRP A 20 1.95 33.56 -26.16
N LEU A 21 3.03 33.87 -25.43
CA LEU A 21 4.16 32.93 -25.26
C LEU A 21 4.36 32.44 -23.82
N GLY A 22 3.55 32.90 -22.85
CA GLY A 22 3.65 32.48 -21.45
C GLY A 22 2.80 31.28 -21.04
N ALA A 23 1.88 30.80 -21.90
CA ALA A 23 0.86 29.83 -21.50
C ALA A 23 1.22 28.35 -21.76
N LEU A 24 2.31 28.05 -22.49
CA LEU A 24 2.68 26.68 -22.86
C LEU A 24 3.56 25.94 -21.83
N LEU A 25 4.09 26.63 -20.82
CA LEU A 25 5.00 26.05 -19.82
C LEU A 25 4.29 25.49 -18.57
N LEU A 26 2.98 25.71 -18.40
CA LEU A 26 2.21 25.24 -17.24
C LEU A 26 1.56 23.85 -17.43
N LEU A 27 1.64 23.26 -18.63
CA LEU A 27 0.99 21.99 -18.96
C LEU A 27 1.86 20.74 -18.74
N TRP A 28 3.10 20.88 -18.26
CA TRP A 28 4.01 19.75 -18.04
C TRP A 28 4.09 19.25 -16.59
N VAL A 29 3.45 19.94 -15.63
CA VAL A 29 3.56 19.59 -14.21
C VAL A 29 2.48 18.60 -13.74
N MET A 30 1.52 18.23 -14.60
CA MET A 30 0.35 17.41 -14.19
C MET A 30 0.46 15.91 -14.49
N TRP A 31 1.64 15.38 -14.82
CA TRP A 31 1.82 13.94 -15.04
C TRP A 31 2.69 13.26 -13.98
N PHE A 32 2.47 13.58 -12.70
CA PHE A 32 2.95 12.71 -11.63
C PHE A 32 1.84 11.72 -11.31
N PRO A 33 1.97 10.42 -11.65
CA PRO A 33 1.04 9.42 -11.14
C PRO A 33 1.17 9.42 -9.63
N ALA A 34 0.11 9.85 -8.93
CA ALA A 34 -0.02 9.65 -7.50
C ALA A 34 0.03 8.12 -7.27
N HIS A 35 1.18 7.61 -6.84
CA HIS A 35 1.30 6.22 -6.46
C HIS A 35 0.44 6.05 -5.21
N ALA A 36 -0.67 5.31 -5.32
CA ALA A 36 -1.45 4.94 -4.16
C ALA A 36 -0.53 4.18 -3.19
N GLN A 37 -0.27 4.75 -2.02
CA GLN A 37 0.57 4.10 -1.01
C GLN A 37 -0.33 3.34 -0.03
N ILE A 38 0.10 2.15 0.38
CA ILE A 38 -0.51 1.43 1.49
C ILE A 38 -0.26 2.23 2.77
N SER A 39 -1.33 2.74 3.38
CA SER A 39 -1.29 3.45 4.66
C SER A 39 -1.08 2.48 5.83
N ASP A 40 -0.61 3.00 6.97
CA ASP A 40 -0.45 2.18 8.18
C ASP A 40 -1.79 1.61 8.66
N ALA A 41 -2.90 2.34 8.48
CA ALA A 41 -4.24 1.83 8.79
C ALA A 41 -4.59 0.56 7.99
N LYS A 42 -4.17 0.47 6.72
CA LYS A 42 -4.34 -0.75 5.90
C LYS A 42 -3.45 -1.89 6.39
N VAL A 43 -2.25 -1.59 6.89
CA VAL A 43 -1.38 -2.61 7.51
C VAL A 43 -2.01 -3.16 8.78
N GLU A 44 -2.49 -2.29 9.67
CA GLU A 44 -3.19 -2.66 10.90
C GLU A 44 -4.44 -3.51 10.61
N ALA A 45 -5.25 -3.10 9.62
CA ALA A 45 -6.40 -3.87 9.17
C ALA A 45 -6.02 -5.26 8.65
N LEU A 46 -4.91 -5.39 7.91
CA LEU A 46 -4.40 -6.70 7.49
C LEU A 46 -3.96 -7.55 8.68
N VAL A 47 -3.22 -6.98 9.62
CA VAL A 47 -2.77 -7.70 10.83
C VAL A 47 -3.98 -8.21 11.62
N GLU A 48 -5.02 -7.40 11.76
CA GLU A 48 -6.24 -7.83 12.45
C GLU A 48 -7.02 -8.89 11.65
N ALA A 49 -7.10 -8.76 10.32
CA ALA A 49 -7.72 -9.75 9.47
C ALA A 49 -7.02 -11.13 9.55
N LEU A 50 -5.69 -11.15 9.67
CA LEU A 50 -4.91 -12.37 9.91
C LEU A 50 -5.28 -13.02 11.26
N ARG A 51 -5.46 -12.22 12.31
CA ARG A 51 -5.90 -12.69 13.64
C ARG A 51 -7.28 -13.34 13.59
N LEU A 52 -8.24 -12.65 12.97
CA LEU A 52 -9.63 -13.11 12.84
C LEU A 52 -9.75 -14.35 11.95
N SER A 53 -8.80 -14.55 11.04
CA SER A 53 -8.80 -15.66 10.08
C SER A 53 -7.94 -16.84 10.52
N ALA A 54 -7.21 -16.72 11.63
CA ALA A 54 -6.29 -17.75 12.10
C ALA A 54 -7.05 -19.08 12.27
N PRO A 55 -6.50 -20.19 11.75
CA PRO A 55 -7.16 -21.49 11.88
C PRO A 55 -7.22 -21.92 13.35
N ASN A 56 -8.26 -22.69 13.68
CA ASN A 56 -8.34 -23.41 14.95
C ASN A 56 -7.28 -24.51 14.95
N ALA A 57 -6.05 -24.14 15.32
CA ALA A 57 -4.97 -25.07 15.54
C ALA A 57 -5.14 -25.75 16.90
N GLY A 58 -5.05 -27.07 16.94
CA GLY A 58 -5.07 -27.83 18.19
C GLY A 58 -3.88 -27.46 19.11
N PRO A 59 -3.93 -27.84 20.40
CA PRO A 59 -2.90 -27.49 21.39
C PRO A 59 -1.46 -27.84 20.96
N ASP A 60 -1.31 -28.90 20.16
CA ASP A 60 -0.01 -29.46 19.77
C ASP A 60 0.57 -28.86 18.48
N ALA A 61 -0.04 -27.82 17.91
CA ALA A 61 0.41 -27.24 16.65
C ALA A 61 1.74 -26.46 16.77
N GLY A 62 2.21 -26.18 17.99
CA GLY A 62 3.44 -25.41 18.22
C GLY A 62 3.35 -23.96 17.74
N LEU A 63 2.14 -23.39 17.71
CA LEU A 63 1.87 -22.03 17.24
C LEU A 63 1.41 -21.15 18.41
N TYR A 64 1.96 -19.95 18.48
CA TYR A 64 1.82 -19.02 19.60
C TYR A 64 0.97 -17.81 19.23
N SER A 65 0.38 -17.18 20.25
CA SER A 65 -0.55 -16.04 20.16
C SER A 65 -1.83 -16.31 19.35
N ASP A 66 -2.73 -15.33 19.33
CA ASP A 66 -3.95 -15.35 18.50
C ASP A 66 -3.64 -15.48 17.00
N TRP A 67 -2.46 -15.03 16.57
CA TRP A 67 -2.03 -15.03 15.18
C TRP A 67 -1.41 -16.35 14.69
N LYS A 68 -1.23 -17.31 15.59
CA LYS A 68 -0.67 -18.64 15.29
C LYS A 68 0.72 -18.59 14.63
N ILE A 69 1.67 -17.96 15.31
CA ILE A 69 3.05 -17.76 14.84
C ILE A 69 3.97 -18.89 15.30
N LYS A 70 4.91 -19.30 14.43
CA LYS A 70 5.99 -20.22 14.79
C LYS A 70 7.01 -19.57 15.74
N PRO A 71 7.55 -20.29 16.74
CA PRO A 71 8.49 -19.73 17.72
C PRO A 71 9.72 -19.07 17.07
N ASP A 72 10.34 -19.69 16.07
CA ASP A 72 11.51 -19.14 15.37
C ASP A 72 11.23 -17.78 14.70
N ASN A 73 9.99 -17.60 14.21
CA ASN A 73 9.58 -16.33 13.63
C ASN A 73 9.48 -15.24 14.69
N ILE A 74 8.97 -15.55 15.89
CA ILE A 74 8.82 -14.60 17.00
C ILE A 74 10.17 -14.01 17.39
N VAL A 75 11.17 -14.87 17.63
CA VAL A 75 12.52 -14.44 18.03
C VAL A 75 13.14 -13.57 16.93
N ARG A 76 13.14 -14.04 15.68
CA ARG A 76 13.73 -13.29 14.56
C ARG A 76 13.02 -11.97 14.28
N TRP A 77 11.69 -11.93 14.34
CA TRP A 77 10.92 -10.74 14.01
C TRP A 77 10.97 -9.70 15.12
N SER A 78 10.88 -10.11 16.39
CA SER A 78 11.06 -9.20 17.53
C SER A 78 12.44 -8.56 17.50
N LYS A 79 13.50 -9.34 17.26
CA LYS A 79 14.86 -8.79 17.17
C LYS A 79 14.99 -7.73 16.09
N ARG A 80 14.35 -7.93 14.93
CA ARG A 80 14.38 -6.98 13.82
C ARG A 80 13.51 -5.74 14.04
N CYS A 81 12.35 -5.89 14.68
CA CYS A 81 11.35 -4.83 14.77
C CYS A 81 11.40 -4.02 16.07
N LEU A 82 11.98 -4.58 17.13
CA LEU A 82 12.09 -3.97 18.45
C LEU A 82 13.54 -3.90 18.98
N ASP A 83 14.53 -4.36 18.19
CA ASP A 83 15.93 -4.51 18.59
C ASP A 83 16.20 -5.44 19.80
N GLN A 84 15.18 -6.19 20.24
CA GLN A 84 15.24 -7.14 21.35
C GLN A 84 14.62 -8.49 20.96
N GLU A 85 15.15 -9.57 21.52
CA GLU A 85 14.53 -10.90 21.39
C GLU A 85 13.39 -11.03 22.40
N VAL A 86 12.24 -11.50 21.92
CA VAL A 86 11.05 -11.80 22.73
C VAL A 86 10.82 -13.31 22.68
N THR A 87 10.54 -13.94 23.83
CA THR A 87 10.23 -15.38 23.85
C THR A 87 8.83 -15.65 23.30
N PRO A 88 8.56 -16.85 22.78
CA PRO A 88 7.22 -17.22 22.33
C PRO A 88 6.12 -17.04 23.40
N GLU A 89 6.45 -17.32 24.66
CA GLU A 89 5.53 -17.19 25.80
C GLU A 89 5.22 -15.73 26.12
N GLN A 90 6.23 -14.85 26.13
CA GLN A 90 6.04 -13.41 26.31
C GLN A 90 5.19 -12.83 25.18
N PHE A 91 5.47 -13.24 23.94
CA PHE A 91 4.72 -12.80 22.76
C PHE A 91 3.26 -13.27 22.80
N ALA A 92 3.01 -14.50 23.27
CA ALA A 92 1.66 -15.03 23.38
C ALA A 92 0.86 -14.41 24.53
N ALA A 93 1.53 -14.02 25.63
CA ALA A 93 0.90 -13.45 26.80
C ALA A 93 0.55 -11.96 26.66
N ASP A 94 1.26 -11.21 25.81
CA ASP A 94 1.09 -9.77 25.65
C ASP A 94 0.79 -9.37 24.20
N GLN A 95 -0.49 -9.10 23.93
CA GLN A 95 -0.93 -8.63 22.62
C GLN A 95 -0.40 -7.23 22.28
N ALA A 96 -0.17 -6.36 23.26
CA ALA A 96 0.36 -5.02 23.05
C ALA A 96 1.84 -5.06 22.67
N LEU A 97 2.57 -6.09 23.11
CA LEU A 97 3.91 -6.42 22.62
C LEU A 97 3.87 -7.07 21.22
N ALA A 98 2.95 -8.01 20.99
CA ALA A 98 2.88 -8.79 19.75
C ALA A 98 2.50 -7.94 18.53
N ARG A 99 1.43 -7.14 18.64
CA ARG A 99 0.86 -6.42 17.50
C ARG A 99 1.88 -5.50 16.79
N PRO A 100 2.67 -4.66 17.48
CA PRO A 100 3.68 -3.81 16.82
C PRO A 100 4.72 -4.60 16.00
N VAL A 101 5.15 -5.77 16.48
CA VAL A 101 6.06 -6.65 15.73
C VAL A 101 5.40 -7.12 14.43
N LEU A 102 4.13 -7.55 14.52
CA LEU A 102 3.38 -8.04 13.35
C LEU A 102 3.12 -6.93 12.34
N VAL A 103 2.80 -5.71 12.80
CA VAL A 103 2.62 -4.52 11.95
C VAL A 103 3.92 -4.16 11.23
N CYS A 104 5.05 -4.18 11.92
CA CYS A 104 6.38 -3.98 11.32
C CYS A 104 6.66 -5.01 10.20
N VAL A 105 6.42 -6.30 10.46
CA VAL A 105 6.65 -7.36 9.47
C VAL A 105 5.70 -7.25 8.29
N MET A 106 4.39 -7.18 8.57
CA MET A 106 3.36 -7.19 7.54
C MET A 106 3.29 -5.89 6.76
N GLY A 107 3.73 -4.77 7.34
CA GLY A 107 3.85 -3.50 6.62
C GLY A 107 4.80 -3.62 5.45
N LYS A 108 5.97 -4.23 5.63
CA LYS A 108 6.90 -4.50 4.53
C LYS A 108 6.26 -5.46 3.51
N VAL A 109 5.72 -6.58 3.97
CA VAL A 109 5.14 -7.61 3.10
C VAL A 109 4.02 -7.03 2.23
N LEU A 110 3.06 -6.32 2.82
CA LEU A 110 1.92 -5.76 2.10
C LEU A 110 2.35 -4.71 1.07
N ARG A 111 3.29 -3.82 1.42
CA ARG A 111 3.82 -2.80 0.49
C ARG A 111 4.57 -3.43 -0.68
N ASP A 112 5.38 -4.45 -0.43
CA ASP A 112 6.07 -5.18 -1.49
C ASP A 112 5.06 -5.90 -2.41
N GLN A 113 4.09 -6.61 -1.84
CA GLN A 113 3.07 -7.32 -2.63
C GLN A 113 2.15 -6.36 -3.38
N PHE A 114 1.89 -5.16 -2.84
CA PHE A 114 1.14 -4.13 -3.55
C PHE A 114 1.84 -3.68 -4.82
N THR A 115 3.14 -3.42 -4.74
CA THR A 115 3.98 -3.06 -5.89
C THR A 115 4.02 -4.21 -6.91
N LEU A 116 4.27 -5.44 -6.44
CA LEU A 116 4.33 -6.64 -7.30
C LEU A 116 2.98 -7.00 -7.94
N SER A 117 1.87 -6.52 -7.37
CA SER A 117 0.52 -6.74 -7.90
C SER A 117 0.05 -5.61 -8.83
N ASN A 118 0.97 -4.78 -9.35
CA ASN A 118 0.64 -3.60 -10.14
C ASN A 118 -0.35 -2.67 -9.41
N ASN A 119 -0.12 -2.44 -8.12
CA ASN A 119 -0.95 -1.62 -7.24
C ASN A 119 -2.39 -2.15 -7.04
N ASN A 120 -2.62 -3.45 -7.26
CA ASN A 120 -3.89 -4.08 -6.93
C ASN A 120 -3.91 -4.52 -5.46
N GLU A 121 -4.60 -3.76 -4.61
CA GLU A 121 -4.70 -4.01 -3.17
C GLU A 121 -5.34 -5.35 -2.82
N ILE A 122 -6.38 -5.75 -3.55
CA ILE A 122 -7.07 -7.03 -3.31
C ILE A 122 -6.12 -8.19 -3.53
N VAL A 123 -5.37 -8.17 -4.64
CA VAL A 123 -4.35 -9.18 -4.93
C VAL A 123 -3.20 -9.11 -3.91
N ALA A 124 -2.77 -7.91 -3.51
CA ALA A 124 -1.72 -7.71 -2.52
C ALA A 124 -2.07 -8.32 -1.15
N VAL A 125 -3.30 -8.11 -0.68
CA VAL A 125 -3.81 -8.68 0.58
C VAL A 125 -3.83 -10.20 0.51
N GLN A 126 -4.33 -10.79 -0.58
CA GLN A 126 -4.34 -12.24 -0.73
C GLN A 126 -2.93 -12.83 -0.81
N ARG A 127 -2.00 -12.17 -1.52
CA ARG A 127 -0.59 -12.58 -1.60
C ARG A 127 0.13 -12.46 -0.26
N ALA A 128 -0.15 -11.40 0.51
CA ALA A 128 0.38 -11.24 1.86
C ALA A 128 -0.16 -12.33 2.80
N ALA A 129 -1.44 -12.69 2.68
CA ALA A 129 -2.04 -13.81 3.42
C ALA A 129 -1.44 -15.17 3.02
N ALA A 130 -1.15 -15.37 1.72
CA ALA A 130 -0.47 -16.58 1.27
C ALA A 130 0.95 -16.68 1.85
N TRP A 131 1.72 -15.59 1.78
CA TRP A 131 3.04 -15.50 2.39
C TRP A 131 3.00 -15.81 3.89
N TRP A 132 1.98 -15.32 4.60
CA TRP A 132 1.79 -15.62 6.01
C TRP A 132 1.59 -17.11 6.30
N MET A 133 0.77 -17.78 5.49
CA MET A 133 0.43 -19.18 5.68
C MET A 133 1.54 -20.13 5.22
N THR A 134 2.16 -19.85 4.08
CA THR A 134 3.05 -20.81 3.36
C THR A 134 4.49 -20.32 3.25
N GLY A 135 4.76 -19.03 3.48
CA GLY A 135 6.01 -18.37 3.15
C GLY A 135 6.14 -17.95 1.69
N ASP A 136 5.15 -18.27 0.84
CA ASP A 136 5.16 -18.03 -0.60
C ASP A 136 3.92 -17.24 -1.06
N PRO A 137 4.08 -15.97 -1.50
CA PRO A 137 2.96 -15.13 -1.90
C PRO A 137 2.29 -15.60 -3.20
N ASP A 138 2.99 -16.35 -4.06
CA ASP A 138 2.46 -16.80 -5.36
C ASP A 138 1.42 -17.92 -5.21
N GLN A 139 1.37 -18.56 -4.04
CA GLN A 139 0.38 -19.59 -3.74
C GLN A 139 -1.01 -19.07 -3.38
N TYR A 140 -1.27 -17.75 -3.45
CA TYR A 140 -2.53 -17.16 -3.00
C TYR A 140 -3.80 -17.70 -3.68
N ARG A 141 -3.67 -18.35 -4.84
CA ARG A 141 -4.75 -19.03 -5.57
C ARG A 141 -4.61 -20.55 -5.61
N SER A 142 -3.62 -21.13 -4.95
CA SER A 142 -3.46 -22.59 -4.90
C SER A 142 -4.60 -23.21 -4.10
N SER A 143 -4.97 -24.46 -4.40
CA SER A 143 -6.01 -25.16 -3.66
C SER A 143 -5.71 -25.31 -2.16
N ALA A 144 -4.42 -25.33 -1.80
CA ALA A 144 -3.97 -25.44 -0.41
C ALA A 144 -4.14 -24.15 0.41
N ALA A 145 -4.09 -22.97 -0.23
CA ALA A 145 -4.11 -21.68 0.47
C ALA A 145 -5.32 -20.79 0.14
N SER A 146 -6.02 -21.02 -0.98
CA SER A 146 -7.08 -20.12 -1.47
C SER A 146 -8.22 -19.90 -0.48
N ALA A 147 -8.64 -20.93 0.25
CA ALA A 147 -9.68 -20.79 1.28
C ALA A 147 -9.24 -19.90 2.45
N TYR A 148 -7.96 -19.94 2.81
CA TYR A 148 -7.40 -19.09 3.86
C TYR A 148 -7.23 -17.66 3.37
N THR A 149 -6.65 -17.45 2.18
CA THR A 149 -6.40 -16.12 1.63
C THR A 149 -7.70 -15.37 1.35
N LEU A 150 -8.76 -16.07 0.92
CA LEU A 150 -10.08 -15.48 0.73
C LEU A 150 -10.68 -15.02 2.06
N ARG A 151 -10.60 -15.84 3.11
CA ARG A 151 -11.09 -15.48 4.45
C ARG A 151 -10.38 -14.24 5.01
N VAL A 152 -9.06 -14.16 4.84
CA VAL A 152 -8.29 -12.98 5.24
C VAL A 152 -8.74 -11.75 4.46
N LEU A 153 -8.92 -11.86 3.14
CA LEU A 153 -9.42 -10.76 2.34
C LEU A 153 -10.81 -10.30 2.79
N GLU A 154 -11.74 -11.24 3.03
CA GLU A 154 -13.09 -10.92 3.52
C GLU A 154 -13.06 -10.24 4.88
N ALA A 155 -12.20 -10.69 5.80
CA ALA A 155 -12.03 -10.04 7.09
C ALA A 155 -11.42 -8.63 6.96
N TYR A 156 -10.43 -8.46 6.07
CA TYR A 156 -9.79 -7.18 5.78
C TYR A 156 -10.76 -6.14 5.22
N LEU A 157 -11.64 -6.54 4.30
CA LEU A 157 -12.59 -5.64 3.67
C LEU A 157 -13.68 -5.12 4.63
N ARG A 158 -13.85 -5.70 5.82
CA ARG A 158 -14.81 -5.21 6.83
C ARG A 158 -14.35 -3.92 7.53
N PHE A 159 -13.10 -3.51 7.33
CA PHE A 159 -12.55 -2.28 7.89
C PHE A 159 -12.77 -1.06 6.98
N PHE A 160 -13.35 -1.22 5.79
CA PHE A 160 -13.53 -0.19 4.76
C PHE A 160 -14.89 -0.31 4.06
#